data_AF-A0A0P1G5U2-F1
#
_entry.id   AF-A0A0P1G5U2-F1
#
_cell.length_a   1.000
_cell.length_b   1.000
_cell.length_c   1.000
_cell.angle_alpha   90.00
_cell.angle_beta   90.00
_cell.angle_gamma   90.00
#
_symmetry.space_group_name_H-M   'P 1'
#
loop_
_entity.id
_entity.type
_entity.pdbx_description
1 polymer ?
#
loop_
_entity_poly.entity_id
_entity_poly.type
_entity_poly.pdbx_seq_one_letter_code
_entity_poly.pdbx_strand_id
1 'polypeptide(L)'
;MQRNDQAFSPDLSKLPRSEWLEALRKIGQERGFAEPLGKAHAGVFVEEGDTLLVSFESMSGIEALSDTRTPLGWDMVQSHGWSSLSVLSHGDTWFRDPRVYGFFDQLLDDGFFDDFENVIFYGAGPCGYAAAAYSVAAPGARVLLLQPQATLDPRITEWDERFTEQRRRDFTSRYGFAPDMIDAAHRAHVIYDPRERLDAMHSALFERRNVRRFRAPFMGAALQSEFRTLDVLPSLLAAVAEDRLDTRAYAQIMRIRRDHAPYLRKLLAHLDHDERFGLSRMLCQNVVSRKKAPRFRRRLAELEAALD
;
A
#
# COMPACT_ATOMS: atom_id res chain seq x y z
N MET A 1 0.62 32.07 -10.29
CA MET A 1 1.70 31.11 -9.97
C MET A 1 2.43 30.75 -11.24
N GLN A 2 3.72 31.06 -11.33
CA GLN A 2 4.56 30.53 -12.41
C GLN A 2 4.76 29.04 -12.11
N ARG A 3 4.16 28.15 -12.92
CA ARG A 3 4.53 26.73 -12.93
C ARG A 3 6.01 26.68 -13.25
N ASN A 4 6.81 26.18 -12.30
CA ASN A 4 8.21 25.94 -12.55
C ASN A 4 8.28 24.68 -13.43
N ASP A 5 8.42 24.85 -14.75
CA ASP A 5 8.44 23.80 -15.79
C ASP A 5 9.62 22.80 -15.67
N GLN A 6 10.26 22.70 -14.50
CA GLN A 6 11.22 21.63 -14.22
C GLN A 6 10.47 20.35 -13.89
N ALA A 7 10.56 19.38 -14.80
CA ALA A 7 10.08 18.02 -14.61
C ALA A 7 10.47 17.49 -13.22
N PHE A 8 9.47 17.12 -12.41
CA PHE A 8 9.69 16.53 -11.10
C PHE A 8 10.16 15.08 -11.27
N SER A 9 11.46 14.84 -11.21
CA SER A 9 12.07 13.50 -11.42
C SER A 9 13.31 13.29 -10.54
N PRO A 10 13.19 13.43 -9.22
CA PRO A 10 14.31 13.20 -8.31
C PRO A 10 14.75 11.72 -8.30
N ASP A 11 16.06 11.49 -8.25
CA ASP A 11 16.66 10.18 -8.00
C ASP A 11 17.67 10.30 -6.86
N LEU A 12 17.33 9.70 -5.72
CA LEU A 12 18.11 9.70 -4.49
C LEU A 12 18.79 8.34 -4.23
N SER A 13 18.76 7.43 -5.20
CA SER A 13 19.26 6.05 -5.07
C SER A 13 20.76 5.98 -4.72
N LYS A 14 21.53 6.99 -5.12
CA LYS A 14 22.98 7.06 -4.93
C LYS A 14 23.42 7.76 -3.64
N LEU A 15 22.49 8.35 -2.89
CA LEU A 15 22.83 9.09 -1.67
C LEU A 15 22.97 8.16 -0.45
N PRO A 16 23.91 8.44 0.46
CA PRO A 16 23.94 7.82 1.78
C PRO A 16 22.75 8.31 2.62
N ARG A 17 22.34 7.52 3.63
CA ARG A 17 21.11 7.77 4.40
C ARG A 17 21.01 9.18 5.02
N SER A 18 22.12 9.73 5.53
CA SER A 18 22.13 11.08 6.12
C SER A 18 21.84 12.17 5.09
N GLU A 19 22.46 12.08 3.91
CA GLU A 19 22.24 13.01 2.80
C GLU A 19 20.89 12.78 2.14
N TRP A 20 20.42 11.54 2.10
CA TRP A 20 19.11 11.17 1.57
C TRP A 20 17.97 11.86 2.31
N LEU A 21 17.98 11.85 3.65
CA LEU A 21 16.94 12.52 4.44
C LEU A 21 16.98 14.04 4.26
N GLU A 22 18.18 14.61 4.17
CA GLU A 22 18.35 16.04 3.91
C GLU A 22 17.87 16.43 2.52
N ALA A 23 18.14 15.61 1.51
CA ALA A 23 17.66 15.82 0.14
C ALA A 23 16.14 15.78 0.07
N LEU A 24 15.49 14.82 0.75
CA LEU A 24 14.02 14.78 0.84
C LEU A 24 13.45 16.06 1.47
N ARG A 25 14.04 16.51 2.59
CA ARG A 25 13.62 17.73 3.29
C ARG A 25 13.76 18.96 2.41
N LYS A 26 14.91 19.08 1.74
CA LYS A 26 15.18 20.19 0.83
C LYS A 26 14.14 20.26 -0.29
N ILE A 27 13.81 19.14 -0.93
CA ILE A 27 12.78 19.09 -1.97
C ILE A 27 11.42 19.53 -1.42
N GLY A 28 11.03 19.03 -0.24
CA GLY A 28 9.79 19.45 0.42
C GLY A 28 9.77 20.95 0.73
N GLN A 29 10.87 21.50 1.28
CA GLN A 29 10.98 22.94 1.57
C GLN A 29 10.95 23.82 0.30
N GLU A 30 11.45 23.32 -0.83
CA GLU A 30 11.44 24.04 -2.10
C GLU A 30 10.07 24.04 -2.80
N ARG A 31 9.24 23.02 -2.55
CA ARG A 31 7.97 22.78 -3.28
C ARG A 31 6.74 22.69 -2.39
N GLY A 32 6.86 22.98 -1.10
CA GLY A 32 5.80 22.79 -0.11
C GLY A 32 6.38 22.97 1.29
N PHE A 33 6.34 21.92 2.11
CA PHE A 33 6.99 21.93 3.42
C PHE A 33 7.69 20.60 3.74
N ALA A 34 8.61 20.64 4.71
CA ALA A 34 9.14 19.43 5.31
C ALA A 34 9.33 19.63 6.82
N GLU A 35 8.72 18.78 7.62
CA GLU A 35 8.65 18.92 9.08
C GLU A 35 9.13 17.65 9.80
N PRO A 36 10.03 17.78 10.79
CA PRO A 36 10.34 16.68 11.70
C PRO A 36 9.17 16.43 12.65
N LEU A 37 8.64 15.20 12.66
CA LEU A 37 7.51 14.80 13.51
C LEU A 37 8.02 14.00 14.71
N GLY A 38 8.95 14.59 15.46
CA GLY A 38 9.70 13.90 16.52
C GLY A 38 11.01 13.30 16.03
N LYS A 39 11.52 12.27 16.74
CA LYS A 39 12.85 11.69 16.46
C LYS A 39 12.84 10.65 15.35
N ALA A 40 11.69 10.01 15.11
CA ALA A 40 11.58 8.84 14.25
C ALA A 40 10.62 9.07 13.06
N HIS A 41 10.15 10.31 12.84
CA HIS A 41 9.19 10.60 11.79
C HIS A 41 9.45 11.94 11.12
N ALA A 42 8.97 12.07 9.89
CA ALA A 42 8.96 13.32 9.14
C ALA A 42 7.73 13.39 8.23
N GLY A 43 7.16 14.57 8.06
CA GLY A 43 6.21 14.87 7.01
C GLY A 43 6.92 15.63 5.89
N VAL A 44 6.74 15.22 4.64
CA VAL A 44 7.30 15.91 3.47
C VAL A 44 6.17 16.14 2.47
N PHE A 45 5.85 17.40 2.23
CA PHE A 45 4.80 17.83 1.31
C PHE A 45 5.40 18.45 0.05
N VAL A 46 4.91 18.02 -1.10
CA VAL A 46 5.20 18.57 -2.43
C VAL A 46 3.88 18.98 -3.05
N GLU A 47 3.72 20.28 -3.32
CA GLU A 47 2.55 20.89 -3.94
C GLU A 47 2.73 20.94 -5.47
N GLU A 48 1.73 20.45 -6.21
CA GLU A 48 1.75 20.49 -7.69
C GLU A 48 0.33 20.60 -8.29
N GLY A 49 -0.64 19.85 -7.77
CA GLY A 49 -2.01 19.81 -8.30
C GLY A 49 -3.10 19.64 -7.23
N ASP A 50 -4.35 19.56 -7.69
CA ASP A 50 -5.58 19.53 -6.87
C ASP A 50 -5.90 18.19 -6.20
N THR A 51 -5.17 17.14 -6.57
CA THR A 51 -5.31 15.81 -5.99
C THR A 51 -4.13 15.55 -5.05
N LEU A 52 -4.42 15.36 -3.77
CA LEU A 52 -3.43 15.06 -2.75
C LEU A 52 -3.36 13.56 -2.47
N LEU A 53 -2.16 12.99 -2.59
CA LEU A 53 -1.86 11.66 -2.08
C LEU A 53 -1.09 11.75 -0.76
N VAL A 54 -1.76 11.38 0.33
CA VAL A 54 -1.17 11.19 1.66
C VAL A 54 -0.67 9.75 1.78
N SER A 55 0.65 9.53 1.69
CA SER A 55 1.26 8.20 1.82
C SER A 55 1.96 8.03 3.16
N PHE A 56 1.72 6.90 3.83
CA PHE A 56 2.48 6.48 4.99
C PHE A 56 3.52 5.45 4.56
N GLU A 57 4.79 5.68 4.89
CA GLU A 57 5.90 4.87 4.40
C GLU A 57 7.00 4.73 5.45
N SER A 58 7.63 3.56 5.52
CA SER A 58 8.86 3.39 6.29
C SER A 58 10.07 3.70 5.41
N MET A 59 11.11 4.31 5.99
CA MET A 59 12.34 4.60 5.26
C MET A 59 12.98 3.33 4.70
N SER A 60 12.95 2.23 5.46
CA SER A 60 13.41 0.92 4.97
C SER A 60 12.55 0.36 3.84
N GLY A 61 11.24 0.63 3.85
CA GLY A 61 10.34 0.27 2.77
C GLY A 61 10.68 1.02 1.48
N ILE A 62 10.94 2.33 1.56
CA ILE A 62 11.39 3.14 0.41
C ILE A 62 12.73 2.60 -0.12
N GLU A 63 13.71 2.38 0.75
CA GLU A 63 15.03 1.84 0.38
C GLU A 63 14.93 0.48 -0.34
N ALA A 64 13.95 -0.36 0.02
CA ALA A 64 13.78 -1.70 -0.51
C ALA A 64 12.91 -1.79 -1.77
N LEU A 65 11.96 -0.86 -1.96
CA LEU A 65 10.91 -0.96 -2.98
C LEU A 65 10.97 0.14 -4.05
N SER A 66 11.68 1.23 -3.80
CA SER A 66 11.77 2.37 -4.72
C SER A 66 13.13 2.39 -5.42
N ASP A 67 13.12 2.26 -6.74
CA ASP A 67 14.33 2.27 -7.57
C ASP A 67 15.10 3.60 -7.46
N THR A 68 14.37 4.70 -7.36
CA THR A 68 14.89 6.07 -7.17
C THR A 68 15.07 6.44 -5.70
N ARG A 69 14.75 5.53 -4.77
CA ARG A 69 14.66 5.79 -3.32
C ARG A 69 13.84 7.03 -2.96
N THR A 70 12.75 7.28 -3.68
CA THR A 70 11.80 8.34 -3.37
C THR A 70 10.50 7.77 -2.80
N PRO A 71 9.75 8.54 -1.98
CA PRO A 71 8.41 8.15 -1.52
C PRO A 71 7.49 7.80 -2.70
N LEU A 72 6.56 6.86 -2.51
CA LEU A 72 5.65 6.42 -3.56
C LEU A 72 4.79 7.57 -4.10
N GLY A 73 4.41 8.52 -3.25
CA GLY A 73 3.60 9.65 -3.68
C GLY A 73 4.27 10.50 -4.77
N TRP A 74 5.60 10.49 -4.84
CA TRP A 74 6.37 11.24 -5.82
C TRP A 74 6.28 10.64 -7.23
N ASP A 75 6.02 9.34 -7.33
CA ASP A 75 5.72 8.69 -8.62
C ASP A 75 4.42 9.28 -9.21
N MET A 76 3.44 9.61 -8.35
CA MET A 76 2.16 10.22 -8.76
C MET A 76 2.30 11.71 -9.06
N VAL A 77 3.18 12.43 -8.36
CA VAL A 77 3.56 13.80 -8.74
C VAL A 77 4.11 13.81 -10.16
N GLN A 78 5.07 12.92 -10.46
CA GLN A 78 5.70 12.85 -11.78
C GLN A 78 4.73 12.41 -12.89
N SER A 79 3.91 11.40 -12.65
CA SER A 79 3.09 10.76 -13.70
C SER A 79 1.70 11.36 -13.87
N HIS A 80 1.12 11.97 -12.83
CA HIS A 80 -0.26 12.48 -12.83
C HIS A 80 -0.37 13.95 -12.41
N GLY A 81 0.73 14.61 -12.02
CA GLY A 81 0.71 16.01 -11.56
C GLY A 81 -0.02 16.20 -10.23
N TRP A 82 -0.06 15.16 -9.39
CA TRP A 82 -0.69 15.21 -8.08
C TRP A 82 0.21 15.91 -7.06
N SER A 83 -0.39 16.46 -6.01
CA SER A 83 0.33 16.83 -4.79
C SER A 83 0.57 15.59 -3.93
N SER A 84 1.64 15.59 -3.13
CA SER A 84 1.99 14.46 -2.27
C SER A 84 2.40 14.90 -0.88
N LEU A 85 1.77 14.30 0.14
CA LEU A 85 2.21 14.36 1.53
C LEU A 85 2.73 12.98 1.96
N SER A 86 4.05 12.84 2.06
CA SER A 86 4.71 11.61 2.51
C SER A 86 4.99 11.69 4.02
N VAL A 87 4.35 10.82 4.79
CA VAL A 87 4.58 10.67 6.23
C VAL A 87 5.51 9.47 6.44
N LEU A 88 6.74 9.78 6.82
CA LEU A 88 7.85 8.83 6.88
C LEU A 88 8.07 8.34 8.30
N SER A 89 8.38 7.06 8.47
CA SER A 89 8.86 6.50 9.74
C SER A 89 10.24 5.85 9.64
N HIS A 90 11.06 6.06 10.66
CA HIS A 90 12.28 5.32 10.91
C HIS A 90 11.97 4.12 11.82
N GLY A 91 11.81 2.95 11.20
CA GLY A 91 11.45 1.70 11.88
C GLY A 91 9.95 1.54 12.13
N ASP A 92 9.61 0.47 12.87
CA ASP A 92 8.24 0.01 13.10
C ASP A 92 7.57 0.79 14.23
N THR A 93 7.29 2.06 13.95
CA THR A 93 6.72 3.00 14.92
C THR A 93 5.20 2.94 15.02
N TRP A 94 4.54 2.34 14.01
CA TRP A 94 3.09 2.35 13.83
C TRP A 94 2.48 3.76 13.77
N PHE A 95 3.33 4.77 13.55
CA PHE A 95 2.95 6.18 13.56
C PHE A 95 2.19 6.57 14.84
N ARG A 96 2.54 5.97 15.99
CA ARG A 96 1.90 6.24 17.30
C ARG A 96 2.62 7.29 18.14
N ASP A 97 3.50 8.07 17.55
CA ASP A 97 4.19 9.17 18.26
C ASP A 97 3.22 10.37 18.39
N PRO A 98 3.08 10.99 19.58
CA PRO A 98 2.20 12.15 19.77
C PRO A 98 2.46 13.32 18.82
N ARG A 99 3.69 13.47 18.31
CA ARG A 99 4.00 14.50 17.30
C ARG A 99 3.31 14.24 15.96
N VAL A 100 3.06 12.99 15.61
CA VAL A 100 2.27 12.64 14.41
C VAL A 100 0.80 12.96 14.63
N TYR A 101 0.28 12.77 15.85
CA TYR A 101 -1.10 13.17 16.19
C TYR A 101 -1.29 14.67 16.04
N GLY A 102 -0.42 15.45 16.67
CA GLY A 102 -0.49 16.91 16.62
C GLY A 102 -0.30 17.47 15.21
N PHE A 103 0.48 16.79 14.36
CA PHE A 103 0.62 17.16 12.96
C PHE A 103 -0.72 17.06 12.20
N PHE A 104 -1.43 15.94 12.33
CA PHE A 104 -2.73 15.79 11.66
C PHE A 104 -3.84 16.66 12.28
N ASP A 105 -3.78 16.98 13.58
CA ASP A 105 -4.65 18.00 14.18
C ASP A 105 -4.38 19.36 13.56
N GLN A 106 -3.12 19.76 13.47
CA GLN A 106 -2.76 21.07 12.93
C GLN A 106 -3.19 21.20 11.46
N LEU A 107 -2.97 20.15 10.64
CA LEU A 107 -3.45 20.15 9.25
C LEU A 107 -4.98 20.29 9.16
N LEU A 108 -5.72 19.64 10.05
CA LEU A 108 -7.18 19.77 10.12
C LEU A 108 -7.59 21.18 10.56
N ASP A 109 -7.00 21.70 11.64
CA ASP A 109 -7.31 23.01 12.21
C ASP A 109 -6.99 24.15 11.24
N ASP A 110 -5.93 23.99 10.44
CA ASP A 110 -5.52 24.96 9.41
C ASP A 110 -6.33 24.84 8.11
N GLY A 111 -7.21 23.84 7.98
CA GLY A 111 -7.98 23.60 6.75
C GLY A 111 -7.13 23.12 5.57
N PHE A 112 -5.94 22.54 5.81
CA PHE A 112 -4.99 22.13 4.76
C PHE A 112 -5.62 21.19 3.71
N PHE A 113 -6.51 20.30 4.14
CA PHE A 113 -7.15 19.34 3.24
C PHE A 113 -8.23 19.97 2.35
N ASP A 114 -8.74 21.16 2.71
CA ASP A 114 -9.81 21.84 1.96
C ASP A 114 -9.30 22.47 0.66
N ASP A 115 -7.97 22.62 0.51
CA ASP A 115 -7.32 23.14 -0.70
C ASP A 115 -7.29 22.11 -1.85
N PHE A 116 -7.72 20.87 -1.62
CA PHE A 116 -7.67 19.78 -2.59
C PHE A 116 -9.06 19.27 -2.97
N GLU A 117 -9.28 19.05 -4.27
CA GLU A 117 -10.53 18.43 -4.75
C GLU A 117 -10.63 16.96 -4.38
N ASN A 118 -9.49 16.26 -4.37
CA ASN A 118 -9.42 14.84 -4.04
C ASN A 118 -8.29 14.58 -3.05
N VAL A 119 -8.62 14.07 -1.86
CA VAL A 119 -7.62 13.60 -0.88
C VAL A 119 -7.64 12.08 -0.82
N ILE A 120 -6.48 11.45 -0.99
CA ILE A 120 -6.31 10.00 -1.00
C ILE A 120 -5.30 9.60 0.06
N PHE A 121 -5.69 8.69 0.96
CA PHE A 121 -4.80 8.07 1.94
C PHE A 121 -4.35 6.71 1.44
N TYR A 122 -3.04 6.45 1.49
CA TYR A 122 -2.45 5.19 1.06
C TYR A 122 -1.42 4.65 2.06
N GLY A 123 -1.44 3.33 2.24
CA GLY A 123 -0.39 2.63 2.96
C GLY A 123 -0.54 1.11 2.89
N ALA A 124 0.55 0.40 3.23
CA ALA A 124 0.58 -1.05 3.30
C ALA A 124 1.01 -1.58 4.67
N GLY A 125 0.38 -2.66 5.14
CA GLY A 125 0.72 -3.28 6.43
C GLY A 125 0.58 -2.29 7.61
N PRO A 126 1.63 -2.07 8.41
CA PRO A 126 1.65 -1.06 9.46
C PRO A 126 1.39 0.37 8.95
N CYS A 127 1.81 0.67 7.72
CA CYS A 127 1.51 1.95 7.09
C CYS A 127 0.06 2.00 6.59
N GLY A 128 -0.55 0.86 6.25
CA GLY A 128 -1.96 0.74 5.93
C GLY A 128 -2.85 0.98 7.15
N TYR A 129 -2.41 0.51 8.33
CA TYR A 129 -3.03 0.92 9.60
C TYR A 129 -3.01 2.45 9.75
N ALA A 130 -1.86 3.09 9.56
CA ALA A 130 -1.74 4.53 9.73
C ALA A 130 -2.57 5.32 8.71
N ALA A 131 -2.51 4.96 7.42
CA ALA A 131 -3.32 5.59 6.38
C ALA A 131 -4.83 5.55 6.69
N ALA A 132 -5.32 4.41 7.18
CA ALA A 132 -6.69 4.29 7.63
C ALA A 132 -6.98 5.14 8.88
N ALA A 133 -6.12 5.02 9.89
CA ALA A 133 -6.29 5.67 11.18
C ALA A 133 -6.30 7.20 11.10
N TYR A 134 -5.46 7.79 10.24
CA TYR A 134 -5.33 9.23 10.08
C TYR A 134 -6.26 9.82 9.03
N SER A 135 -6.92 9.00 8.19
CA SER A 135 -7.87 9.49 7.18
C SER A 135 -9.04 10.30 7.76
N VAL A 136 -9.37 10.10 9.04
CA VAL A 136 -10.40 10.88 9.74
C VAL A 136 -10.08 12.38 9.81
N ALA A 137 -8.80 12.77 9.68
CA ALA A 137 -8.38 14.17 9.61
C ALA A 137 -8.78 14.87 8.30
N ALA A 138 -9.23 14.11 7.29
CA ALA A 138 -9.77 14.63 6.05
C ALA A 138 -11.11 13.94 5.74
N PRO A 139 -12.22 14.35 6.38
CA PRO A 139 -13.55 13.80 6.08
C PRO A 139 -13.86 13.88 4.58
N GLY A 140 -14.43 12.82 4.01
CA GLY A 140 -14.66 12.72 2.57
C GLY A 140 -13.46 12.25 1.75
N ALA A 141 -12.28 12.03 2.37
CA ALA A 141 -11.14 11.42 1.69
C ALA A 141 -11.46 10.01 1.16
N ARG A 142 -10.65 9.57 0.20
CA ARG A 142 -10.65 8.19 -0.30
C ARG A 142 -9.45 7.45 0.27
N VAL A 143 -9.58 6.14 0.49
CA VAL A 143 -8.54 5.38 1.20
C VAL A 143 -8.21 4.10 0.43
N LEU A 144 -6.95 3.87 0.12
CA LEU A 144 -6.45 2.63 -0.49
C LEU A 144 -5.47 1.92 0.45
N LEU A 145 -5.85 0.75 0.93
CA LEU A 145 -5.10 0.00 1.94
C LEU A 145 -4.65 -1.34 1.37
N LEU A 146 -3.36 -1.64 1.49
CA LEU A 146 -2.85 -2.98 1.20
C LEU A 146 -2.56 -3.71 2.50
N GLN A 147 -3.16 -4.89 2.67
CA GLN A 147 -2.94 -5.79 3.82
C GLN A 147 -2.88 -5.05 5.17
N PRO A 148 -3.83 -4.13 5.48
CA PRO A 148 -3.74 -3.30 6.67
C PRO A 148 -3.97 -4.15 7.92
N GLN A 149 -3.35 -3.74 9.03
CA GLN A 149 -3.78 -4.16 10.36
C GLN A 149 -4.84 -3.18 10.88
N ALA A 150 -5.88 -3.70 11.52
CA ALA A 150 -6.95 -2.86 12.08
C ALA A 150 -6.50 -2.17 13.38
N THR A 151 -5.72 -2.88 14.19
CA THR A 151 -5.16 -2.46 15.47
C THR A 151 -4.13 -3.50 15.91
N LEU A 152 -3.32 -3.20 16.92
CA LEU A 152 -2.56 -4.20 17.68
C LEU A 152 -3.01 -4.28 19.13
N ASP A 153 -4.18 -3.74 19.50
CA ASP A 153 -4.73 -3.94 20.84
C ASP A 153 -4.90 -5.45 21.10
N PRO A 154 -4.17 -6.03 22.09
CA PRO A 154 -4.25 -7.46 22.37
C PRO A 154 -5.65 -7.93 22.74
N ARG A 155 -6.54 -7.05 23.21
CA ARG A 155 -7.93 -7.40 23.53
C ARG A 155 -8.80 -7.66 22.29
N ILE A 156 -8.36 -7.20 21.12
CA ILE A 156 -9.07 -7.37 19.84
C ILE A 156 -8.32 -8.36 18.93
N THR A 157 -6.99 -8.29 18.94
CA THR A 157 -6.11 -9.04 18.04
C THR A 157 -5.18 -9.99 18.78
N GLU A 158 -5.64 -10.64 19.85
CA GLU A 158 -4.87 -11.67 20.58
C GLU A 158 -4.30 -12.75 19.66
N TRP A 159 -5.04 -13.06 18.58
CA TRP A 159 -4.73 -14.04 17.55
C TRP A 159 -3.61 -13.65 16.56
N ASP A 160 -3.12 -12.41 16.55
CA ASP A 160 -2.01 -11.97 15.68
C ASP A 160 -0.69 -11.82 16.45
N GLU A 161 0.20 -12.80 16.30
CA GLU A 161 1.48 -12.86 17.00
C GLU A 161 2.64 -12.16 16.26
N ARG A 162 2.41 -11.59 15.06
CA ARG A 162 3.49 -11.03 14.24
C ARG A 162 4.18 -9.81 14.85
N PHE A 163 3.47 -9.05 15.68
CA PHE A 163 3.89 -7.73 16.16
C PHE A 163 3.74 -7.57 17.68
N THR A 164 3.97 -8.64 18.45
CA THR A 164 3.80 -8.66 19.91
C THR A 164 4.57 -7.54 20.63
N GLU A 165 5.81 -7.26 20.20
CA GLU A 165 6.66 -6.19 20.76
C GLU A 165 6.07 -4.78 20.58
N GLN A 166 5.16 -4.61 19.62
CA GLN A 166 4.56 -3.34 19.30
C GLN A 166 3.25 -3.10 20.08
N ARG A 167 2.69 -4.13 20.71
CA ARG A 167 1.47 -4.06 21.55
C ARG A 167 1.62 -3.15 22.78
N ARG A 168 2.86 -2.80 23.16
CA ARG A 168 3.15 -1.80 24.21
C ARG A 168 2.79 -0.36 23.82
N ARG A 169 2.57 -0.09 22.52
CA ARG A 169 2.05 1.20 22.06
C ARG A 169 0.56 1.27 22.36
N ASP A 170 0.07 2.48 22.54
CA ASP A 170 -1.34 2.72 22.75
C ASP A 170 -2.11 2.65 21.42
N PHE A 171 -3.00 1.67 21.28
CA PHE A 171 -3.93 1.50 20.16
C PHE A 171 -5.39 1.73 20.57
N THR A 172 -5.62 2.47 21.66
CA THR A 172 -6.95 2.68 22.25
C THR A 172 -7.34 4.12 22.42
N SER A 173 -6.36 5.03 22.54
CA SER A 173 -6.62 6.45 22.35
C SER A 173 -6.90 6.77 20.89
N ARG A 174 -7.03 8.06 20.58
CA ARG A 174 -7.22 8.60 19.23
C ARG A 174 -6.39 7.89 18.15
N TYR A 175 -7.02 7.71 16.99
CA TYR A 175 -6.47 6.96 15.87
C TYR A 175 -6.14 5.48 16.19
N GLY A 176 -6.61 4.94 17.31
CA GLY A 176 -6.19 3.63 17.83
C GLY A 176 -6.74 2.43 17.05
N PHE A 177 -8.01 2.51 16.65
CA PHE A 177 -8.69 1.45 15.90
C PHE A 177 -9.05 1.94 14.49
N ALA A 178 -8.23 1.57 13.51
CA ALA A 178 -8.30 2.05 12.14
C ALA A 178 -9.67 1.87 11.45
N PRO A 179 -10.41 0.74 11.63
CA PRO A 179 -11.73 0.57 11.04
C PRO A 179 -12.78 1.61 11.45
N ASP A 180 -12.66 2.21 12.64
CA ASP A 180 -13.58 3.26 13.08
C ASP A 180 -13.17 4.63 12.52
N MET A 181 -11.87 4.83 12.27
CA MET A 181 -11.36 6.09 11.77
C MET A 181 -11.67 6.33 10.29
N ILE A 182 -11.97 5.27 9.53
CA ILE A 182 -12.35 5.40 8.12
C ILE A 182 -13.85 5.63 7.91
N ASP A 183 -14.66 5.81 8.98
CA ASP A 183 -16.13 5.91 8.85
C ASP A 183 -16.55 7.16 8.06
N ALA A 184 -15.82 8.28 8.22
CA ALA A 184 -16.05 9.52 7.49
C ALA A 184 -15.44 9.56 6.08
N ALA A 185 -14.73 8.51 5.64
CA ALA A 185 -14.16 8.44 4.30
C ALA A 185 -15.27 8.28 3.25
N HIS A 186 -15.14 8.96 2.10
CA HIS A 186 -16.05 8.80 0.97
C HIS A 186 -16.10 7.35 0.49
N ARG A 187 -14.91 6.74 0.33
CA ARG A 187 -14.75 5.32 -0.01
C ARG A 187 -13.42 4.81 0.51
N ALA A 188 -13.42 3.60 1.05
CA ALA A 188 -12.21 2.89 1.42
C ALA A 188 -12.10 1.57 0.65
N HIS A 189 -10.90 1.23 0.19
CA HIS A 189 -10.59 0.02 -0.56
C HIS A 189 -9.52 -0.78 0.18
N VAL A 190 -9.87 -1.97 0.64
CA VAL A 190 -8.95 -2.85 1.37
C VAL A 190 -8.58 -4.02 0.48
N ILE A 191 -7.31 -4.14 0.11
CA ILE A 191 -6.78 -5.23 -0.72
C ILE A 191 -5.98 -6.18 0.15
N TYR A 192 -6.30 -7.48 0.09
CA TYR A 192 -5.67 -8.49 0.93
C TYR A 192 -5.60 -9.85 0.22
N ASP A 193 -4.64 -10.70 0.60
CA ASP A 193 -4.66 -12.10 0.16
C ASP A 193 -5.51 -12.93 1.14
N PRO A 194 -6.63 -13.54 0.71
CA PRO A 194 -7.45 -14.39 1.57
C PRO A 194 -6.76 -15.69 2.02
N ARG A 195 -5.61 -16.06 1.42
CA ARG A 195 -4.80 -17.21 1.83
C ARG A 195 -3.85 -16.87 2.98
N GLU A 196 -3.60 -15.60 3.23
CA GLU A 196 -2.86 -15.13 4.40
C GLU A 196 -3.86 -14.94 5.54
N ARG A 197 -3.94 -15.94 6.43
CA ARG A 197 -4.98 -16.02 7.48
C ARG A 197 -5.08 -14.74 8.31
N LEU A 198 -3.96 -14.22 8.77
CA LEU A 198 -3.92 -13.03 9.63
C LEU A 198 -4.38 -11.77 8.88
N ASP A 199 -4.01 -11.62 7.61
CA ASP A 199 -4.45 -10.49 6.79
C ASP A 199 -5.93 -10.57 6.45
N ALA A 200 -6.45 -11.77 6.21
CA ALA A 200 -7.88 -12.00 6.01
C ALA A 200 -8.71 -11.65 7.26
N MET A 201 -8.19 -11.98 8.45
CA MET A 201 -8.82 -11.63 9.73
C MET A 201 -8.82 -10.12 9.97
N HIS A 202 -7.69 -9.43 9.78
CA HIS A 202 -7.65 -7.96 9.89
C HIS A 202 -8.56 -7.28 8.87
N SER A 203 -8.54 -7.72 7.62
CA SER A 203 -9.43 -7.23 6.57
C SER A 203 -10.91 -7.37 6.91
N ALA A 204 -11.30 -8.41 7.67
CA ALA A 204 -12.68 -8.58 8.12
C ALA A 204 -13.12 -7.52 9.15
N LEU A 205 -12.21 -6.97 9.95
CA LEU A 205 -12.52 -5.92 10.93
C LEU A 205 -12.88 -4.59 10.26
N PHE A 206 -12.42 -4.38 9.03
CA PHE A 206 -12.75 -3.23 8.18
C PHE A 206 -14.12 -3.32 7.50
N GLU A 207 -14.97 -4.32 7.79
CA GLU A 207 -16.31 -4.38 7.20
C GLU A 207 -17.17 -3.17 7.64
N ARG A 208 -17.39 -2.22 6.73
CA ARG A 208 -18.19 -0.98 6.89
C ARG A 208 -18.93 -0.67 5.59
N ARG A 209 -19.95 0.20 5.64
CA ARG A 209 -20.80 0.51 4.46
C ARG A 209 -20.02 1.18 3.32
N ASN A 210 -19.01 1.99 3.65
CA ASN A 210 -18.16 2.70 2.69
C ASN A 210 -16.92 1.90 2.25
N VAL A 211 -16.73 0.68 2.76
CA VAL A 211 -15.54 -0.14 2.48
C VAL A 211 -15.83 -1.18 1.40
N ARG A 212 -14.96 -1.25 0.39
CA ARG A 212 -14.91 -2.34 -0.59
C ARG A 212 -13.65 -3.16 -0.38
N ARG A 213 -13.82 -4.47 -0.16
CA ARG A 213 -12.71 -5.40 0.04
C ARG A 213 -12.40 -6.16 -1.24
N PHE A 214 -11.13 -6.12 -1.67
CA PHE A 214 -10.64 -6.84 -2.84
C PHE A 214 -9.69 -7.96 -2.45
N ARG A 215 -9.88 -9.12 -3.09
CA ARG A 215 -9.08 -10.32 -2.84
C ARG A 215 -7.97 -10.45 -3.87
N ALA A 216 -6.75 -10.62 -3.38
CA ALA A 216 -5.54 -10.85 -4.15
C ALA A 216 -4.97 -12.25 -3.87
N PRO A 217 -5.69 -13.35 -4.18
CA PRO A 217 -5.26 -14.70 -3.82
C PRO A 217 -3.93 -15.07 -4.46
N PHE A 218 -3.08 -15.78 -3.71
CA PHE A 218 -1.75 -16.24 -4.13
C PHE A 218 -0.73 -15.12 -4.39
N MET A 219 -0.96 -13.94 -3.84
CA MET A 219 0.00 -12.84 -3.83
C MET A 219 0.87 -12.89 -2.56
N GLY A 220 0.35 -13.46 -1.46
CA GLY A 220 1.06 -13.69 -0.20
C GLY A 220 1.23 -12.44 0.66
N ALA A 221 1.92 -12.61 1.80
CA ALA A 221 2.07 -11.59 2.85
C ALA A 221 2.94 -10.36 2.50
N ALA A 222 3.59 -10.35 1.33
CA ALA A 222 4.42 -9.23 0.86
C ALA A 222 3.70 -8.45 -0.25
N LEU A 223 2.39 -8.18 -0.08
CA LEU A 223 1.52 -7.68 -1.15
C LEU A 223 2.02 -6.40 -1.80
N GLN A 224 2.56 -5.45 -1.02
CA GLN A 224 3.12 -4.20 -1.55
C GLN A 224 4.29 -4.45 -2.51
N SER A 225 5.20 -5.37 -2.17
CA SER A 225 6.35 -5.70 -3.02
C SER A 225 5.90 -6.34 -4.35
N GLU A 226 4.92 -7.23 -4.29
CA GLU A 226 4.34 -7.83 -5.48
C GLU A 226 3.61 -6.78 -6.35
N PHE A 227 2.90 -5.84 -5.74
CA PHE A 227 2.19 -4.77 -6.44
C PHE A 227 3.14 -3.76 -7.09
N ARG A 228 4.26 -3.47 -6.43
CA ARG A 228 5.35 -2.66 -6.99
C ARG A 228 6.00 -3.36 -8.19
N THR A 229 6.32 -4.65 -8.05
CA THR A 229 6.89 -5.47 -9.14
C THR A 229 5.97 -5.55 -10.36
N LEU A 230 4.65 -5.56 -10.13
CA LEU A 230 3.64 -5.59 -11.19
C LEU A 230 3.27 -4.21 -11.75
N ASP A 231 3.80 -3.13 -11.16
CA ASP A 231 3.48 -1.75 -11.52
C ASP A 231 1.96 -1.45 -11.57
N VAL A 232 1.20 -1.99 -10.61
CA VAL A 232 -0.26 -1.81 -10.56
C VAL A 232 -0.69 -0.63 -9.67
N LEU A 233 0.20 -0.12 -8.82
CA LEU A 233 -0.14 0.91 -7.84
C LEU A 233 -0.62 2.23 -8.48
N PRO A 234 0.04 2.78 -9.52
CA PRO A 234 -0.44 4.00 -10.16
C PRO A 234 -1.85 3.84 -10.74
N SER A 235 -2.12 2.70 -11.40
CA SER A 235 -3.45 2.39 -11.96
C SER A 235 -4.53 2.24 -10.88
N LEU A 236 -4.19 1.64 -9.73
CA LEU A 236 -5.12 1.52 -8.61
C LEU A 236 -5.42 2.88 -8.00
N LEU A 237 -4.38 3.70 -7.75
CA LEU A 237 -4.53 5.04 -7.19
C LEU A 237 -5.35 5.93 -8.11
N ALA A 238 -5.08 5.95 -9.43
CA ALA A 238 -5.87 6.68 -10.40
C ALA A 238 -7.35 6.26 -10.36
N ALA A 239 -7.62 4.96 -10.37
CA ALA A 239 -9.00 4.46 -10.28
C ALA A 239 -9.70 4.85 -8.96
N VAL A 240 -8.95 4.98 -7.84
CA VAL A 240 -9.47 5.51 -6.58
C VAL A 240 -9.73 7.02 -6.69
N ALA A 241 -8.81 7.79 -7.26
CA ALA A 241 -8.93 9.23 -7.49
C ALA A 241 -10.10 9.61 -8.40
N GLU A 242 -10.59 8.69 -9.22
CA GLU A 242 -11.71 8.90 -10.13
C GLU A 242 -13.02 8.26 -9.63
N ASP A 243 -13.01 7.64 -8.44
CA ASP A 243 -14.09 6.83 -7.85
C ASP A 243 -14.57 5.69 -8.79
N ARG A 244 -13.65 5.16 -9.59
CA ARG A 244 -13.91 4.08 -10.57
C ARG A 244 -13.40 2.72 -10.14
N LEU A 245 -12.76 2.61 -8.97
CA LEU A 245 -12.25 1.32 -8.49
C LEU A 245 -13.37 0.44 -7.92
N ASP A 246 -13.97 -0.36 -8.82
CA ASP A 246 -14.94 -1.41 -8.51
C ASP A 246 -14.37 -2.83 -8.71
N THR A 247 -15.21 -3.85 -8.52
CA THR A 247 -14.80 -5.27 -8.69
C THR A 247 -14.33 -5.58 -10.10
N ARG A 248 -14.91 -4.96 -11.12
CA ARG A 248 -14.56 -5.20 -12.52
C ARG A 248 -13.23 -4.52 -12.87
N ALA A 249 -13.08 -3.24 -12.51
CA ALA A 249 -11.87 -2.47 -12.71
C ALA A 249 -10.67 -3.12 -11.99
N TYR A 250 -10.85 -3.49 -10.72
CA TYR A 250 -9.84 -4.21 -9.96
C TYR A 250 -9.45 -5.54 -10.64
N ALA A 251 -10.44 -6.33 -11.07
CA ALA A 251 -10.18 -7.60 -11.74
C ALA A 251 -9.44 -7.42 -13.07
N GLN A 252 -9.70 -6.33 -13.82
CA GLN A 252 -9.00 -5.98 -15.05
C GLN A 252 -7.53 -5.63 -14.78
N ILE A 253 -7.27 -4.70 -13.85
CA ILE A 253 -5.91 -4.30 -13.44
C ILE A 253 -5.12 -5.55 -13.02
N MET A 254 -5.70 -6.38 -12.17
CA MET A 254 -5.01 -7.54 -11.61
C MET A 254 -4.84 -8.71 -12.59
N ARG A 255 -5.28 -8.62 -13.86
CA ARG A 255 -4.98 -9.67 -14.86
C ARG A 255 -3.49 -9.80 -15.15
N ILE A 256 -2.72 -8.73 -14.95
CA ILE A 256 -1.26 -8.74 -15.15
C ILE A 256 -0.55 -9.84 -14.36
N ARG A 257 -1.08 -10.24 -13.19
CA ARG A 257 -0.53 -11.35 -12.39
C ARG A 257 -0.51 -12.69 -13.14
N ARG A 258 -1.35 -12.86 -14.17
CA ARG A 258 -1.37 -14.08 -15.00
C ARG A 258 -0.06 -14.28 -15.75
N ASP A 259 0.77 -13.26 -15.87
CA ASP A 259 2.08 -13.32 -16.48
C ASP A 259 3.22 -13.36 -15.46
N HIS A 260 2.89 -13.26 -14.17
CA HIS A 260 3.81 -13.17 -13.05
C HIS A 260 4.26 -14.54 -12.54
N ALA A 261 5.54 -14.84 -12.65
CA ALA A 261 6.06 -16.16 -12.33
C ALA A 261 5.86 -16.58 -10.85
N PRO A 262 6.12 -15.72 -9.84
CA PRO A 262 5.81 -16.03 -8.43
C PRO A 262 4.35 -16.44 -8.20
N TYR A 263 3.40 -15.67 -8.74
CA TYR A 263 1.96 -15.98 -8.67
C TYR A 263 1.65 -17.35 -9.28
N LEU A 264 2.11 -17.61 -10.51
CA LEU A 264 1.86 -18.87 -11.21
C LEU A 264 2.44 -20.07 -10.45
N ARG A 265 3.62 -19.91 -9.82
CA ARG A 265 4.22 -20.98 -9.00
C ARG A 265 3.43 -21.26 -7.73
N LYS A 266 2.99 -20.21 -7.02
CA LYS A 266 2.12 -20.33 -5.83
C LYS A 266 0.80 -21.02 -6.20
N LEU A 267 0.19 -20.62 -7.33
CA LEU A 267 -1.03 -21.24 -7.84
C LEU A 267 -0.83 -22.73 -8.18
N LEU A 268 0.23 -23.10 -8.90
CA LEU A 268 0.52 -24.50 -9.22
C LEU A 268 0.75 -25.33 -7.96
N ALA A 269 1.55 -24.82 -7.02
CA ALA A 269 1.81 -25.52 -5.76
C ALA A 269 0.53 -25.78 -4.97
N HIS A 270 -0.39 -24.81 -4.96
CA HIS A 270 -1.69 -24.98 -4.30
C HIS A 270 -2.57 -26.02 -5.00
N LEU A 271 -2.66 -26.00 -6.34
CA LEU A 271 -3.44 -26.99 -7.08
C LEU A 271 -2.89 -28.41 -6.91
N ASP A 272 -1.56 -28.55 -6.87
CA ASP A 272 -0.90 -29.84 -6.62
C ASP A 272 -1.12 -30.33 -5.19
N HIS A 273 -1.08 -29.44 -4.20
CA HIS A 273 -1.36 -29.79 -2.79
C HIS A 273 -2.80 -30.27 -2.58
N ASP A 274 -3.76 -29.62 -3.25
CA ASP A 274 -5.19 -29.98 -3.20
C ASP A 274 -5.53 -31.16 -4.15
N GLU A 275 -4.53 -31.81 -4.73
CA GLU A 275 -4.66 -32.94 -5.67
C GLU A 275 -5.56 -32.63 -6.88
N ARG A 276 -5.66 -31.35 -7.27
CA ARG A 276 -6.46 -30.87 -8.40
C ARG A 276 -5.70 -31.07 -9.71
N PHE A 277 -5.21 -32.28 -9.96
CA PHE A 277 -4.26 -32.58 -11.05
C PHE A 277 -4.78 -32.20 -12.44
N GLY A 278 -6.09 -32.31 -12.69
CA GLY A 278 -6.70 -31.82 -13.93
C GLY A 278 -6.51 -30.32 -14.14
N LEU A 279 -6.65 -29.51 -13.08
CA LEU A 279 -6.41 -28.07 -13.13
C LEU A 279 -4.90 -27.75 -13.19
N SER A 280 -4.06 -28.50 -12.47
CA SER A 280 -2.60 -28.38 -12.59
C SER A 280 -2.15 -28.59 -14.04
N ARG A 281 -2.69 -29.61 -14.73
CA ARG A 281 -2.41 -29.88 -16.15
C ARG A 281 -2.83 -28.70 -17.03
N MET A 282 -4.06 -28.21 -16.89
CA MET A 282 -4.55 -27.05 -17.66
C MET A 282 -3.69 -25.80 -17.44
N LEU A 283 -3.28 -25.54 -16.20
CA LEU A 283 -2.39 -24.43 -15.86
C LEU A 283 -1.03 -24.61 -16.54
N CYS A 284 -0.40 -25.77 -16.42
CA CYS A 284 0.89 -26.04 -17.02
C CYS A 284 0.86 -25.92 -18.56
N GLN A 285 -0.18 -26.46 -19.21
CA GLN A 285 -0.40 -26.31 -20.65
C GLN A 285 -0.50 -24.84 -21.04
N ASN A 286 -1.33 -24.06 -20.33
CA ASN A 286 -1.47 -22.62 -20.58
C ASN A 286 -0.17 -21.84 -20.38
N VAL A 287 0.65 -22.18 -19.38
CA VAL A 287 1.90 -21.47 -19.10
C VAL A 287 2.98 -21.83 -20.12
N VAL A 288 3.13 -23.12 -20.45
CA VAL A 288 4.13 -23.60 -21.41
C VAL A 288 3.86 -23.12 -22.82
N SER A 289 2.59 -22.95 -23.22
CA SER A 289 2.22 -22.47 -24.55
C SER A 289 2.64 -21.01 -24.83
N ARG A 290 2.86 -20.21 -23.78
CA ARG A 290 3.15 -18.76 -23.90
C ARG A 290 4.46 -18.32 -23.25
N LYS A 291 5.14 -19.17 -22.47
CA LYS A 291 6.38 -18.82 -21.75
C LYS A 291 7.38 -19.97 -21.71
N LYS A 292 8.67 -19.62 -21.70
CA LYS A 292 9.75 -20.56 -21.37
C LYS A 292 9.73 -20.85 -19.87
N ALA A 293 9.01 -21.89 -19.46
CA ALA A 293 8.81 -22.25 -18.06
C ALA A 293 9.23 -23.70 -17.77
N PRO A 294 10.53 -23.99 -17.55
CA PRO A 294 11.03 -25.37 -17.40
C PRO A 294 10.35 -26.16 -16.29
N ARG A 295 10.07 -25.53 -15.14
CA ARG A 295 9.35 -26.15 -14.02
C ARG A 295 7.94 -26.61 -14.40
N PHE A 296 7.20 -25.80 -15.15
CA PHE A 296 5.84 -26.13 -15.60
C PHE A 296 5.87 -27.20 -16.68
N ARG A 297 6.86 -27.18 -17.57
CA ARG A 297 7.05 -28.24 -18.58
C ARG A 297 7.35 -29.59 -17.93
N ARG A 298 8.24 -29.62 -16.95
CA ARG A 298 8.55 -30.85 -16.20
C ARG A 298 7.30 -31.39 -15.50
N ARG A 299 6.58 -30.52 -14.78
CA ARG A 299 5.35 -30.90 -14.09
C ARG A 299 4.25 -31.38 -15.05
N LEU A 300 4.14 -30.77 -16.24
CA LEU A 300 3.20 -31.23 -17.28
C LEU A 300 3.51 -32.66 -17.72
N ALA A 301 4.77 -32.96 -18.01
CA ALA A 301 5.18 -34.30 -18.43
C ALA A 301 4.94 -35.35 -17.32
N GLU A 302 5.18 -35.01 -16.06
CA GLU A 302 4.85 -35.88 -14.92
C GLU A 302 3.34 -36.19 -14.84
N LEU A 303 2.49 -35.18 -15.07
CA LEU A 303 1.03 -35.34 -15.02
C LEU A 303 0.48 -36.11 -16.22
N GLU A 304 1.11 -35.99 -17.39
CA GLU A 304 0.74 -36.73 -18.60
C GLU A 304 1.14 -38.21 -18.47
N ALA A 305 2.34 -38.51 -17.97
CA ALA A 305 2.80 -39.88 -17.74
C ALA A 305 2.00 -40.63 -16.65
N ALA A 306 1.29 -39.93 -15.77
CA ALA A 306 0.44 -40.54 -14.75
C ALA A 306 -1.00 -40.84 -15.24
N LEU A 307 -1.36 -40.39 -16.46
CA LEU A 307 -2.65 -40.66 -17.10
C LEU A 307 -2.59 -41.83 -18.09
N ASP A 308 -1.37 -42.21 -18.52
CA ASP A 308 -1.06 -43.38 -19.34
C ASP A 308 -0.87 -44.63 -18.47
#